data_AF-A0A402AUW8-F1
#
_entry.id   AF-A0A402AUW8-F1
#
_cell.length_a   1.000
_cell.length_b   1.000
_cell.length_c   1.000
_cell.angle_alpha   90.00
_cell.angle_beta   90.00
_cell.angle_gamma   90.00
#
_symmetry.space_group_name_H-M   'P 1'
#
loop_
_entity.id
_entity.type
_entity.pdbx_description
1 polymer ?
#
loop_
_entity_poly.entity_id
_entity_poly.type
_entity_poly.pdbx_seq_one_letter_code
_entity_poly.pdbx_strand_id
1 'polypeptide(L)'
;MKVIICTGLPGSGKSHWAKTQIEQHPDRYKRINRDDLRTMIDNGKWSKAREKLIRQSELALAELYLSNGYTVIIDDCNLSETAKNMWREFAQKMKAQLEVKDFTDVPLETCIERDRHRANYVGEQVIRKMYRDFLQPAPPVIEDDPALPKAIICDLDGTLAVLNGRNPYNAADCEQDLLNEHIANIVRFYSQTVHVLLVSGRKECHRPQTVNWLTQHDIPYTSLWMRQDEDNRKDSLTKEDIYREHILGKYAIQFCLDDRNSIVNLWRSLGLICLQVADGDF
;
A
#
# COMPACT_ATOMS: atom_id res chain seq x y z
N MET A 1 -0.47 7.25 -38.09
CA MET A 1 -1.50 7.37 -37.02
C MET A 1 -0.87 6.99 -35.70
N LYS A 2 -1.21 7.69 -34.62
CA LYS A 2 -0.59 7.48 -33.30
C LYS A 2 -1.65 7.55 -32.20
N VAL A 3 -1.56 6.62 -31.25
CA VAL A 3 -2.37 6.57 -30.02
C VAL A 3 -1.41 6.67 -28.85
N ILE A 4 -1.65 7.62 -27.95
CA ILE A 4 -0.89 7.78 -26.72
C ILE A 4 -1.79 7.41 -25.55
N ILE A 5 -1.40 6.44 -24.74
CA ILE A 5 -2.08 6.11 -23.48
C ILE A 5 -1.26 6.64 -22.31
N CYS A 6 -1.90 7.34 -21.38
CA CYS A 6 -1.27 7.72 -20.12
C CYS A 6 -1.38 6.56 -19.13
N THR A 7 -0.35 6.32 -18.33
CA THR A 7 -0.37 5.33 -17.25
C THR A 7 0.00 5.99 -15.93
N GLY A 8 -0.83 5.85 -14.89
CA GLY A 8 -0.56 6.43 -13.57
C GLY A 8 -1.80 6.61 -12.69
N LEU A 9 -1.59 6.82 -11.40
CA LEU A 9 -2.67 6.99 -10.40
C LEU A 9 -3.50 8.26 -10.64
N PRO A 10 -4.76 8.32 -10.17
CA PRO A 10 -5.48 9.60 -10.03
C PRO A 10 -4.62 10.61 -9.29
N GLY A 11 -4.59 11.88 -9.75
CA GLY A 11 -3.70 12.91 -9.19
C GLY A 11 -2.27 12.94 -9.74
N SER A 12 -1.86 11.98 -10.58
CA SER A 12 -0.48 11.93 -11.13
C SER A 12 -0.16 12.98 -12.21
N GLY A 13 -1.15 13.74 -12.69
CA GLY A 13 -0.94 14.83 -13.66
C GLY A 13 -1.22 14.48 -15.13
N LYS A 14 -1.70 13.26 -15.43
CA LYS A 14 -2.06 12.80 -16.79
C LYS A 14 -2.92 13.80 -17.56
N SER A 15 -4.02 14.25 -16.96
CA SER A 15 -4.96 15.16 -17.61
C SER A 15 -4.41 16.56 -17.82
N HIS A 16 -3.52 17.02 -16.93
CA HIS A 16 -2.83 18.30 -17.11
C HIS A 16 -1.93 18.24 -18.34
N TRP A 17 -1.06 17.22 -18.41
CA TRP A 17 -0.19 17.00 -19.56
C TRP A 17 -0.99 16.86 -20.87
N ALA A 18 -2.05 16.05 -20.88
CA ALA A 18 -2.86 15.83 -22.07
C ALA A 18 -3.56 17.11 -22.57
N LYS A 19 -4.07 17.95 -21.66
CA LYS A 19 -4.66 19.26 -22.01
C LYS A 19 -3.62 20.21 -22.58
N THR A 20 -2.42 20.28 -21.98
CA THR A 20 -1.32 21.09 -22.49
C THR A 20 -0.91 20.69 -23.91
N GLN A 21 -0.93 19.39 -24.26
CA GLN A 21 -0.65 18.95 -25.63
C GLN A 21 -1.69 19.47 -26.64
N ILE A 22 -2.97 19.53 -26.25
CA ILE A 22 -4.02 20.08 -27.11
C ILE A 22 -3.87 21.59 -27.24
N GLU A 23 -3.60 22.30 -26.14
CA GLU A 23 -3.43 23.76 -26.14
C GLU A 23 -2.26 24.19 -27.03
N GLN A 24 -1.14 23.47 -26.96
CA GLN A 24 0.06 23.76 -27.75
C GLN A 24 -0.06 23.31 -29.22
N HIS A 25 -0.86 22.28 -29.49
CA HIS A 25 -0.96 21.65 -30.81
C HIS A 25 -2.42 21.20 -31.13
N PRO A 26 -3.37 22.15 -31.24
CA PRO A 26 -4.81 21.85 -31.29
C PRO A 26 -5.26 21.08 -32.55
N ASP A 27 -4.53 21.25 -33.65
CA ASP A 27 -4.79 20.59 -34.93
C ASP A 27 -4.17 19.19 -35.01
N ARG A 28 -3.36 18.80 -34.01
CA ARG A 28 -2.66 17.51 -33.99
C ARG A 28 -3.27 16.52 -33.01
N TYR A 29 -3.62 16.98 -31.81
CA TYR A 29 -4.04 16.08 -30.72
C TYR A 29 -5.53 16.18 -30.42
N LYS A 30 -6.13 15.04 -30.11
CA LYS A 30 -7.48 14.92 -29.53
C LYS A 30 -7.42 14.06 -28.28
N ARG A 31 -7.96 14.57 -27.17
CA ARG A 31 -8.01 13.87 -25.88
C ARG A 31 -9.37 13.21 -25.71
N ILE A 32 -9.35 11.97 -25.24
CA ILE A 32 -10.54 11.17 -24.90
C ILE A 32 -10.33 10.62 -23.49
N ASN A 33 -11.35 10.77 -22.65
CA ASN A 33 -11.29 10.44 -21.24
C ASN A 33 -12.61 9.87 -20.75
N ARG A 34 -12.58 8.76 -20.01
CA ARG A 34 -13.82 8.14 -19.52
C ARG A 34 -14.52 8.95 -18.42
N ASP A 35 -13.82 9.69 -17.58
CA ASP A 35 -14.45 10.54 -16.56
C ASP A 35 -15.25 11.68 -17.21
N ASP A 36 -14.73 12.28 -18.29
CA ASP A 36 -15.43 13.32 -19.04
C ASP A 36 -16.63 12.73 -19.82
N LEU A 37 -16.48 11.55 -20.41
CA LEU A 37 -17.60 10.85 -21.05
C LEU A 37 -18.71 10.51 -20.04
N ARG A 38 -18.35 10.03 -18.84
CA ARG A 38 -19.33 9.81 -17.76
C ARG A 38 -19.98 11.11 -17.30
N THR A 39 -19.22 12.20 -17.23
CA THR A 39 -19.75 13.52 -16.88
C THR A 39 -20.78 13.97 -17.92
N MET A 40 -20.47 13.81 -19.20
CA MET A 40 -21.36 14.18 -20.31
C MET A 40 -22.62 13.32 -20.39
N ILE A 41 -22.49 12.00 -20.26
CA ILE A 41 -23.57 11.03 -20.54
C ILE A 41 -24.43 10.76 -19.30
N ASP A 42 -23.79 10.64 -18.14
CA ASP A 42 -24.40 10.11 -16.91
C ASP A 42 -24.36 11.11 -15.75
N ASN A 43 -24.07 12.39 -16.02
CA ASN A 43 -23.85 13.43 -15.01
C ASN A 43 -22.85 12.98 -13.93
N GLY A 44 -21.78 12.31 -14.36
CA GLY A 44 -20.67 11.85 -13.52
C GLY A 44 -20.95 10.57 -12.72
N LYS A 45 -22.14 9.97 -12.85
CA LYS A 45 -22.49 8.77 -12.07
C LYS A 45 -21.86 7.51 -12.64
N TRP A 46 -21.02 6.87 -11.84
CA TRP A 46 -20.44 5.57 -12.18
C TRP A 46 -21.42 4.42 -11.90
N SER A 47 -21.51 3.45 -12.83
CA SER A 47 -22.13 2.15 -12.56
C SER A 47 -21.55 1.06 -13.44
N LYS A 48 -21.48 -0.17 -12.93
CA LYS A 48 -20.94 -1.33 -13.65
C LYS A 48 -21.69 -1.62 -14.95
N ALA A 49 -23.01 -1.42 -14.98
CA ALA A 49 -23.84 -1.67 -16.16
C ALA A 49 -23.54 -0.68 -17.31
N ARG A 50 -23.26 0.58 -16.99
CA ARG A 50 -23.02 1.65 -17.99
C ARG A 50 -21.60 1.70 -18.49
N GLU A 51 -20.63 1.23 -17.70
CA GLU A 51 -19.21 1.27 -18.03
C GLU A 51 -18.86 0.56 -19.34
N LYS A 52 -19.63 -0.47 -19.73
CA LYS A 52 -19.47 -1.14 -21.03
C LYS A 52 -19.71 -0.19 -22.20
N LEU A 53 -20.76 0.63 -22.14
CA LEU A 53 -21.09 1.59 -23.18
C LEU A 53 -20.09 2.75 -23.20
N ILE A 54 -19.68 3.26 -22.03
CA ILE A 54 -18.64 4.30 -21.92
C ILE A 54 -17.34 3.85 -22.63
N ARG A 55 -16.92 2.61 -22.41
CA ARG A 55 -15.74 2.03 -23.09
C ARG A 55 -15.92 1.90 -24.60
N GLN A 56 -17.12 1.53 -25.06
CA GLN A 56 -17.42 1.49 -26.49
C GLN A 56 -17.41 2.88 -27.12
N SER A 57 -17.95 3.89 -26.43
CA SER A 57 -17.91 5.29 -26.87
C SER A 57 -16.48 5.82 -26.96
N GLU A 58 -15.64 5.50 -25.98
CA GLU A 58 -14.21 5.86 -26.00
C GLU A 58 -13.50 5.29 -27.23
N LEU A 59 -13.67 3.99 -27.50
CA LEU A 59 -13.07 3.33 -28.67
C LEU A 59 -13.60 3.90 -29.99
N ALA A 60 -14.90 4.17 -30.08
CA ALA A 60 -15.51 4.75 -31.28
C ALA A 60 -14.99 6.17 -31.57
N LEU A 61 -14.86 7.00 -30.53
CA LEU A 61 -14.27 8.34 -30.66
C LEU A 61 -12.79 8.26 -31.06
N ALA A 62 -12.04 7.32 -30.47
CA ALA A 62 -10.64 7.11 -30.83
C ALA A 62 -10.51 6.70 -32.29
N GLU A 63 -11.34 5.76 -32.77
CA GLU A 63 -11.36 5.30 -34.15
C GLU A 63 -11.69 6.43 -35.13
N LEU A 64 -12.70 7.24 -34.81
CA LEU A 64 -13.10 8.40 -35.62
C LEU A 64 -11.95 9.40 -35.79
N TYR A 65 -11.37 9.89 -34.70
CA TYR A 65 -10.34 10.94 -34.79
C TYR A 65 -9.02 10.42 -35.37
N LEU A 66 -8.65 9.18 -35.04
CA LEU A 66 -7.46 8.56 -35.59
C LEU A 66 -7.58 8.37 -37.12
N SER A 67 -8.74 7.95 -37.61
CA SER A 67 -9.02 7.80 -39.05
C SER A 67 -9.00 9.14 -39.80
N ASN A 68 -9.25 10.25 -39.10
CA ASN A 68 -9.16 11.60 -39.65
C ASN A 68 -7.75 12.21 -39.49
N GLY A 69 -6.73 11.39 -39.20
CA GLY A 69 -5.33 11.81 -39.18
C GLY A 69 -4.82 12.42 -37.87
N TYR A 70 -5.67 12.53 -36.85
CA TYR A 70 -5.26 13.07 -35.55
C TYR A 70 -4.44 12.04 -34.74
N THR A 71 -3.65 12.54 -33.79
CA THR A 71 -3.08 11.74 -32.71
C THR A 71 -4.05 11.74 -31.54
N VAL A 72 -4.46 10.55 -31.09
CA VAL A 72 -5.41 10.41 -29.98
C VAL A 72 -4.65 10.22 -28.67
N ILE A 73 -5.01 10.97 -27.63
CA ILE A 73 -4.50 10.85 -26.27
C ILE A 73 -5.61 10.27 -25.38
N ILE A 74 -5.31 9.16 -24.70
CA ILE A 74 -6.16 8.52 -23.71
C ILE A 74 -5.53 8.75 -22.34
N ASP A 75 -6.07 9.69 -21.56
CA ASP A 75 -5.49 10.10 -20.27
C ASP A 75 -6.14 9.44 -19.04
N ASP A 76 -6.84 8.33 -19.26
CA ASP A 76 -7.23 7.37 -18.24
C ASP A 76 -6.04 6.83 -17.43
N CYS A 77 -6.29 6.08 -16.35
CA CYS A 77 -5.21 5.52 -15.53
C CYS A 77 -4.40 4.40 -16.22
N ASN A 78 -5.04 3.57 -17.07
CA ASN A 78 -4.44 2.45 -17.82
C ASN A 78 -3.40 1.58 -17.05
N LEU A 79 -3.59 1.38 -15.75
CA LEU A 79 -2.64 0.66 -14.89
C LEU A 79 -2.64 -0.85 -15.11
N SER A 80 -3.83 -1.45 -15.30
CA SER A 80 -3.99 -2.90 -15.48
C SER A 80 -3.48 -3.39 -16.84
N GLU A 81 -2.92 -4.59 -16.90
CA GLU A 81 -2.51 -5.20 -18.17
C GLU A 81 -3.69 -5.43 -19.12
N THR A 82 -4.89 -5.70 -18.61
CA THR A 82 -6.11 -5.80 -19.43
C THR A 82 -6.41 -4.51 -20.21
N ALA A 83 -6.24 -3.34 -19.56
CA ALA A 83 -6.43 -2.05 -20.22
C ALA A 83 -5.34 -1.77 -21.26
N LYS A 84 -4.07 -2.09 -20.93
CA LYS A 84 -2.93 -1.96 -21.86
C LYS A 84 -3.10 -2.87 -23.09
N ASN A 85 -3.52 -4.12 -22.87
CA ASN A 85 -3.81 -5.09 -23.94
C ASN A 85 -4.92 -4.61 -24.87
N MET A 86 -6.01 -4.07 -24.32
CA MET A 86 -7.08 -3.49 -25.13
C MET A 86 -6.55 -2.41 -26.08
N TRP A 87 -5.74 -1.47 -25.58
CA TRP A 87 -5.20 -0.40 -26.41
C TRP A 87 -4.15 -0.91 -27.41
N ARG A 88 -3.42 -1.98 -27.06
CA ARG A 88 -2.50 -2.68 -27.97
C ARG A 88 -3.25 -3.31 -29.14
N GLU A 89 -4.34 -4.04 -28.87
CA GLU A 89 -5.21 -4.63 -29.89
C GLU A 89 -5.88 -3.55 -30.75
N PHE A 90 -6.37 -2.47 -30.13
CA PHE A 90 -6.95 -1.34 -30.85
C PHE A 90 -5.94 -0.69 -31.81
N ALA A 91 -4.72 -0.39 -31.34
CA ALA A 91 -3.68 0.20 -32.16
C ALA A 91 -3.27 -0.72 -33.32
N GLN A 92 -3.19 -2.03 -33.08
CA GLN A 92 -2.94 -3.03 -34.13
C GLN A 92 -4.05 -3.04 -35.18
N LYS A 93 -5.33 -3.08 -34.78
CA LYS A 93 -6.49 -3.01 -35.68
C LYS A 93 -6.42 -1.76 -36.56
N MET A 94 -6.10 -0.62 -35.96
CA MET A 94 -6.01 0.68 -36.64
C MET A 94 -4.70 0.91 -37.39
N LYS A 95 -3.75 -0.05 -37.36
CA LYS A 95 -2.39 0.10 -37.91
C LYS A 95 -1.72 1.39 -37.42
N ALA A 96 -1.91 1.72 -36.14
CA ALA A 96 -1.38 2.90 -35.49
C ALA A 96 -0.25 2.55 -34.54
N GLN A 97 0.68 3.49 -34.35
CA GLN A 97 1.70 3.36 -33.32
C GLN A 97 1.09 3.62 -31.95
N LEU A 98 1.28 2.68 -31.01
CA LEU A 98 0.93 2.87 -29.61
C LEU A 98 2.14 3.42 -28.84
N GLU A 99 1.94 4.51 -28.10
CA GLU A 99 2.91 5.05 -27.16
C GLU A 99 2.33 5.13 -25.75
N VAL A 100 3.19 4.90 -24.76
CA VAL A 100 2.83 5.02 -23.34
C VAL A 100 3.49 6.26 -22.77
N LYS A 101 2.69 7.18 -22.23
CA LYS A 101 3.16 8.27 -21.40
C LYS A 101 3.03 7.86 -19.93
N ASP A 102 4.16 7.56 -19.31
CA ASP A 102 4.23 7.07 -17.94
C ASP A 102 4.23 8.21 -16.91
N PHE A 103 3.46 8.03 -15.84
CA PHE A 103 3.35 8.88 -14.65
C PHE A 103 3.33 8.03 -13.36
N THR A 104 3.81 6.79 -13.42
CA THR A 104 3.88 5.88 -12.27
C THR A 104 5.01 6.20 -11.31
N ASP A 105 5.93 7.08 -11.72
CA ASP A 105 7.00 7.66 -10.93
C ASP A 105 6.52 8.73 -9.93
N VAL A 106 5.31 9.26 -10.10
CA VAL A 106 4.74 10.27 -9.20
C VAL A 106 4.41 9.62 -7.85
N PRO A 107 4.94 10.16 -6.72
CA PRO A 107 4.72 9.55 -5.40
C PRO A 107 3.24 9.40 -5.03
N LEU A 108 2.90 8.30 -4.35
CA LEU A 108 1.55 8.01 -3.89
C LEU A 108 0.94 9.16 -3.08
N GLU A 109 1.69 9.67 -2.10
CA GLU A 109 1.21 10.76 -1.24
C GLU A 109 1.00 12.06 -2.02
N THR A 110 1.84 12.35 -3.02
CA THR A 110 1.63 13.48 -3.95
C THR A 110 0.35 13.30 -4.75
N CYS A 111 0.05 12.08 -5.20
CA CYS A 111 -1.19 11.77 -5.92
C CYS A 111 -2.43 11.97 -5.03
N ILE A 112 -2.40 11.47 -3.79
CA ILE A 112 -3.47 11.63 -2.81
C ILE A 112 -3.71 13.11 -2.49
N GLU A 113 -2.64 13.86 -2.24
CA GLU A 113 -2.75 15.28 -1.89
C GLU A 113 -3.31 16.11 -3.05
N ARG A 114 -2.86 15.85 -4.28
CA ARG A 114 -3.42 16.49 -5.48
C ARG A 114 -4.87 16.08 -5.71
N ASP A 115 -5.25 14.83 -5.42
CA ASP A 115 -6.62 14.37 -5.62
C ASP A 115 -7.61 15.09 -4.71
N ARG A 116 -7.25 15.37 -3.46
CA ARG A 116 -8.06 16.11 -2.49
C ARG A 116 -8.48 17.51 -2.97
N HIS A 117 -7.70 18.12 -3.85
CA HIS A 117 -7.96 19.45 -4.40
C HIS A 117 -8.76 19.43 -5.71
N ARG A 118 -9.18 18.26 -6.20
CA ARG A 118 -9.97 18.12 -7.43
C ARG A 118 -11.46 18.26 -7.11
N ALA A 119 -12.20 18.94 -8.00
CA ALA A 119 -13.65 19.04 -7.91
C ALA A 119 -14.34 17.66 -7.88
N ASN A 120 -13.83 16.71 -8.69
CA ASN A 120 -14.26 15.32 -8.72
C ASN A 120 -13.12 14.43 -8.21
N TYR A 121 -12.85 14.46 -6.90
CA TYR A 121 -11.81 13.63 -6.29
C TYR A 121 -12.24 12.16 -6.27
N VAL A 122 -11.27 11.26 -6.40
CA VAL A 122 -11.50 9.80 -6.43
C VAL A 122 -11.50 9.23 -5.01
N GLY A 123 -10.69 9.80 -4.12
CA GLY A 123 -10.61 9.44 -2.71
C GLY A 123 -9.38 8.59 -2.39
N GLU A 124 -8.80 8.87 -1.22
CA GLU A 124 -7.56 8.26 -0.75
C GLU A 124 -7.61 6.73 -0.73
N GLN A 125 -8.68 6.14 -0.20
CA GLN A 125 -8.81 4.68 -0.10
C GLN A 125 -8.73 3.99 -1.47
N VAL A 126 -9.34 4.59 -2.50
CA VAL A 126 -9.33 4.07 -3.87
C VAL A 126 -7.93 4.21 -4.47
N ILE A 127 -7.27 5.35 -4.29
CA ILE A 127 -5.90 5.57 -4.81
C ILE A 127 -4.92 4.61 -4.16
N ARG A 128 -4.98 4.43 -2.83
CA ARG A 128 -4.15 3.46 -2.11
C ARG A 128 -4.41 2.03 -2.59
N LYS A 129 -5.67 1.66 -2.83
CA LYS A 129 -6.01 0.36 -3.43
C LYS A 129 -5.39 0.20 -4.83
N MET A 130 -5.53 1.20 -5.71
CA MET A 130 -4.92 1.16 -7.04
C MET A 130 -3.40 1.07 -6.99
N TYR A 131 -2.75 1.75 -6.05
CA TYR A 131 -1.31 1.62 -5.84
C TYR A 131 -0.93 0.18 -5.46
N ARG A 132 -1.60 -0.40 -4.44
CA ARG A 132 -1.38 -1.80 -4.03
C ARG A 132 -1.58 -2.79 -5.16
N ASP A 133 -2.65 -2.63 -5.94
CA ASP A 133 -3.01 -3.58 -6.99
C ASP A 133 -2.07 -3.53 -8.21
N PHE A 134 -1.43 -2.38 -8.49
CA PHE A 134 -0.75 -2.17 -9.77
C PHE A 134 0.69 -1.64 -9.71
N LEU A 135 1.05 -0.91 -8.66
CA LEU A 135 2.31 -0.15 -8.59
C LEU A 135 3.16 -0.45 -7.37
N GLN A 136 2.59 -1.06 -6.33
CA GLN A 136 3.35 -1.44 -5.16
C GLN A 136 4.41 -2.45 -5.59
N PRO A 137 5.70 -2.17 -5.29
CA PRO A 137 6.76 -3.13 -5.56
C PRO A 137 6.44 -4.47 -4.91
N ALA A 138 6.75 -5.56 -5.61
CA ALA A 138 6.72 -6.87 -4.99
C ALA A 138 7.64 -6.83 -3.74
N PRO A 139 7.21 -7.43 -2.62
CA PRO A 139 8.08 -7.57 -1.47
C PRO A 139 9.41 -8.24 -1.86
N PRO A 140 10.52 -7.86 -1.24
CA PRO A 140 11.79 -8.55 -1.47
C PRO A 140 11.63 -10.02 -1.06
N VAL A 141 12.24 -10.92 -1.84
CA VAL A 141 12.38 -12.30 -1.43
C VAL A 141 13.52 -12.35 -0.42
N ILE A 142 13.21 -12.71 0.83
CA ILE A 142 14.23 -12.96 1.84
C ILE A 142 14.67 -14.42 1.66
N GLU A 143 15.93 -14.61 1.29
CA GLU A 143 16.53 -15.93 1.24
C GLU A 143 16.86 -16.41 2.66
N ASP A 144 16.53 -17.67 2.96
CA ASP A 144 16.88 -18.31 4.22
C ASP A 144 18.41 -18.51 4.27
N ASP A 145 19.11 -17.66 5.03
CA ASP A 145 20.51 -17.89 5.36
C ASP A 145 20.62 -18.88 6.53
N PRO A 146 21.09 -20.12 6.30
CA PRO A 146 21.18 -21.13 7.35
C PRO A 146 22.23 -20.80 8.41
N ALA A 147 23.12 -19.82 8.18
CA ALA A 147 24.10 -19.37 9.16
C ALA A 147 23.50 -18.43 10.22
N LEU A 148 22.35 -17.80 9.94
CA LEU A 148 21.71 -16.88 10.86
C LEU A 148 20.88 -17.64 11.91
N PRO A 149 20.91 -17.21 13.19
CA PRO A 149 20.04 -17.77 14.20
C PRO A 149 18.58 -17.51 13.84
N LYS A 150 17.74 -18.54 13.97
CA LYS A 150 16.31 -18.42 13.70
C LYS A 150 15.64 -17.58 14.77
N ALA A 151 14.66 -16.77 14.38
CA ALA A 151 13.85 -15.99 15.31
C ALA A 151 12.40 -15.81 14.87
N ILE A 152 11.52 -15.52 15.82
CA ILE A 152 10.19 -14.95 15.57
C ILE A 152 10.13 -13.52 16.10
N ILE A 153 9.34 -12.68 15.44
CA ILE A 153 9.01 -11.34 15.93
C ILE A 153 7.60 -11.39 16.53
N CYS A 154 7.41 -10.81 17.70
CA CYS A 154 6.09 -10.70 18.32
C CYS A 154 5.85 -9.29 18.83
N ASP A 155 4.73 -8.70 18.42
CA ASP A 155 4.23 -7.46 18.99
C ASP A 155 3.63 -7.67 20.39
N LEU A 156 3.45 -6.57 21.14
CA LEU A 156 2.80 -6.56 22.44
C LEU A 156 1.34 -6.13 22.37
N ASP A 157 1.06 -4.86 22.09
CA ASP A 157 -0.26 -4.25 22.30
C ASP A 157 -1.26 -4.70 21.24
N GLY A 158 -2.28 -5.45 21.66
CA GLY A 158 -3.27 -6.06 20.76
C GLY A 158 -2.85 -7.44 20.23
N THR A 159 -1.58 -7.80 20.40
CA THR A 159 -1.02 -9.09 20.01
C THR A 159 -0.86 -10.03 21.20
N LEU A 160 0.16 -9.81 22.03
CA LEU A 160 0.45 -10.61 23.22
C LEU A 160 -0.31 -10.08 24.45
N ALA A 161 -0.47 -8.76 24.54
CA ALA A 161 -1.19 -8.06 25.61
C ALA A 161 -2.53 -7.53 25.08
N VAL A 162 -3.63 -7.92 25.71
CA VAL A 162 -4.97 -7.40 25.43
C VAL A 162 -5.23 -6.20 26.31
N LEU A 163 -5.44 -5.04 25.68
CA LEU A 163 -5.65 -3.76 26.37
C LEU A 163 -6.98 -3.80 27.13
N ASN A 164 -6.91 -3.87 28.46
CA ASN A 164 -8.07 -4.01 29.35
C ASN A 164 -8.72 -2.65 29.65
N GLY A 165 -9.11 -1.91 28.61
CA GLY A 165 -9.58 -0.53 28.72
C GLY A 165 -8.46 0.51 28.85
N ARG A 166 -7.19 0.08 28.77
CA ARG A 166 -6.02 0.98 28.76
C ARG A 166 -5.99 1.82 27.49
N ASN A 167 -5.54 3.07 27.61
CA ASN A 167 -5.25 3.94 26.47
C ASN A 167 -4.08 3.36 25.64
N PRO A 168 -4.26 3.06 24.34
CA PRO A 168 -3.21 2.49 23.50
C PRO A 168 -1.95 3.36 23.36
N TYR A 169 -2.07 4.68 23.56
CA TYR A 169 -0.96 5.63 23.44
C TYR A 169 -0.21 5.86 24.76
N ASN A 170 -0.70 5.31 25.87
CA ASN A 170 -0.06 5.43 27.19
C ASN A 170 0.09 4.04 27.82
N ALA A 171 1.33 3.61 28.00
CA ALA A 171 1.66 2.30 28.56
C ALA A 171 2.05 2.35 30.04
N ALA A 172 1.81 3.46 30.74
CA ALA A 172 2.11 3.60 32.16
C ALA A 172 1.47 2.52 33.03
N ASP A 173 0.25 2.09 32.68
CA ASP A 173 -0.52 1.08 33.44
C ASP A 173 -0.57 -0.29 32.73
N CYS A 174 0.38 -0.59 31.84
CA CYS A 174 0.35 -1.82 31.05
C CYS A 174 0.50 -3.11 31.87
N GLU A 175 0.93 -3.03 33.13
CA GLU A 175 0.94 -4.17 34.07
C GLU A 175 -0.46 -4.75 34.32
N GLN A 176 -1.52 -3.99 34.03
CA GLN A 176 -2.91 -4.41 34.19
C GLN A 176 -3.52 -5.01 32.90
N ASP A 177 -2.77 -5.04 31.80
CA ASP A 177 -3.23 -5.65 30.55
C ASP A 177 -3.43 -7.16 30.73
N LEU A 178 -4.41 -7.73 30.03
CA LEU A 178 -4.65 -9.17 30.07
C LEU A 178 -3.70 -9.90 29.13
N LEU A 179 -3.33 -11.14 29.46
CA LEU A 179 -2.53 -11.98 28.58
C LEU A 179 -3.38 -12.63 27.49
N ASN A 180 -2.95 -12.53 26.23
CA ASN A 180 -3.48 -13.37 25.17
C ASN A 180 -2.85 -14.77 25.24
N GLU A 181 -3.49 -15.69 25.96
CA GLU A 181 -2.96 -17.03 26.22
C GLU A 181 -2.63 -17.82 24.95
N HIS A 182 -3.41 -17.65 23.86
CA HIS A 182 -3.14 -18.35 22.61
C HIS A 182 -1.82 -17.91 21.98
N ILE A 183 -1.54 -16.59 22.00
CA ILE A 183 -0.30 -16.04 21.47
C ILE A 183 0.87 -16.32 22.41
N ALA A 184 0.65 -16.24 23.72
CA ALA A 184 1.64 -16.63 24.72
C ALA A 184 2.10 -18.07 24.54
N ASN A 185 1.18 -19.00 24.24
CA ASN A 185 1.51 -20.40 23.99
C ASN A 185 2.37 -20.57 22.73
N ILE A 186 2.11 -19.80 21.66
CA ILE A 186 2.96 -19.80 20.46
C ILE A 186 4.36 -19.31 20.82
N VAL A 187 4.46 -18.18 21.54
CA VAL A 187 5.73 -17.59 21.97
C VAL A 187 6.54 -18.58 22.82
N ARG A 188 5.93 -19.17 23.85
CA ARG A 188 6.55 -20.16 24.74
C ARG A 188 6.98 -21.43 24.02
N PHE A 189 6.22 -21.87 23.01
CA PHE A 189 6.58 -23.04 22.21
C PHE A 189 7.82 -22.74 21.34
N TYR A 190 7.81 -21.62 20.61
CA TYR A 190 8.92 -21.27 19.72
C TYR A 190 10.19 -20.89 20.48
N SER A 191 10.09 -20.28 21.67
CA SER A 191 11.25 -19.92 22.48
C SER A 191 12.14 -21.12 22.88
N GLN A 192 11.64 -22.35 22.75
CA GLN A 192 12.41 -23.56 23.01
C GLN A 192 13.50 -23.81 21.96
N THR A 193 13.35 -23.26 20.75
CA THR A 193 14.20 -23.60 19.59
C THR A 193 14.68 -22.40 18.81
N VAL A 194 14.04 -21.24 18.96
CA VAL A 194 14.38 -20.01 18.23
C VAL A 194 14.40 -18.81 19.17
N HIS A 195 15.04 -17.73 18.74
CA HIS A 195 14.96 -16.46 19.46
C HIS A 195 13.56 -15.86 19.36
N VAL A 196 13.12 -15.25 20.45
CA VAL A 196 11.88 -14.47 20.48
C VAL A 196 12.25 -13.01 20.60
N LEU A 197 11.91 -12.23 19.58
CA LEU A 197 12.18 -10.80 19.49
C LEU A 197 10.88 -10.04 19.70
N LEU A 198 10.74 -9.38 20.85
CA LEU A 198 9.59 -8.54 21.15
C LEU A 198 9.83 -7.14 20.55
N VAL A 199 8.87 -6.66 19.77
CA VAL A 199 8.95 -5.33 19.14
C VAL A 199 7.66 -4.57 19.42
N SER A 200 7.76 -3.48 20.17
CA SER A 200 6.59 -2.75 20.67
C SER A 200 6.58 -1.28 20.29
N GLY A 201 5.38 -0.76 20.01
CA GLY A 201 5.13 0.68 19.84
C GLY A 201 5.10 1.47 21.16
N ARG A 202 5.13 0.80 22.32
CA ARG A 202 5.21 1.44 23.64
C ARG A 202 6.51 2.24 23.76
N LYS A 203 6.44 3.41 24.42
CA LYS A 203 7.61 4.26 24.68
C LYS A 203 8.58 3.63 25.67
N GLU A 204 9.87 3.91 25.49
CA GLU A 204 11.00 3.41 26.27
C GLU A 204 10.87 3.74 27.77
N CYS A 205 10.31 4.90 28.11
CA CYS A 205 10.01 5.30 29.49
C CYS A 205 9.06 4.34 30.22
N HIS A 206 8.30 3.51 29.49
CA HIS A 206 7.42 2.47 30.02
C HIS A 206 8.05 1.06 29.98
N ARG A 207 9.35 0.95 29.70
CA ARG A 207 10.07 -0.33 29.75
C ARG A 207 9.95 -1.03 31.11
N PRO A 208 10.10 -0.36 32.27
CA PRO A 208 10.00 -1.04 33.56
C PRO A 208 8.66 -1.77 33.73
N GLN A 209 7.55 -1.10 33.43
CA GLN A 209 6.19 -1.65 33.51
C GLN A 209 5.99 -2.79 32.49
N THR A 210 6.53 -2.63 31.28
CA THR A 210 6.46 -3.67 30.25
C THR A 210 7.23 -4.93 30.66
N VAL A 211 8.42 -4.78 31.23
CA VAL A 211 9.24 -5.91 31.71
C VAL A 211 8.58 -6.60 32.92
N ASN A 212 8.01 -5.84 33.85
CA ASN A 212 7.26 -6.38 34.97
C ASN A 212 6.07 -7.21 34.49
N TRP A 213 5.30 -6.71 33.51
CA TRP A 213 4.20 -7.46 32.91
C TRP A 213 4.67 -8.75 32.24
N LEU A 214 5.76 -8.70 31.46
CA LEU A 214 6.34 -9.89 30.82
C LEU A 214 6.81 -10.94 31.84
N THR A 215 7.37 -10.48 32.97
CA THR A 215 7.83 -11.34 34.06
C THR A 215 6.66 -11.94 34.83
N GLN A 216 5.63 -11.14 35.15
CA GLN A 216 4.40 -11.61 35.81
C GLN A 216 3.73 -12.75 35.03
N HIS A 217 3.84 -12.73 33.71
CA HIS A 217 3.23 -13.71 32.82
C HIS A 217 4.19 -14.79 32.31
N ASP A 218 5.42 -14.85 32.83
CA ASP A 218 6.45 -15.82 32.44
C ASP A 218 6.62 -15.90 30.91
N ILE A 219 6.74 -14.75 30.25
CA ILE A 219 6.93 -14.68 28.80
C ILE A 219 8.43 -14.79 28.49
N PRO A 220 8.88 -15.84 27.79
CA PRO A 220 10.27 -15.96 27.38
C PRO A 220 10.55 -15.05 26.18
N TYR A 221 11.63 -14.27 26.26
CA TYR A 221 12.12 -13.48 25.15
C TYR A 221 13.65 -13.34 25.17
N THR A 222 14.23 -13.16 23.98
CA THR A 222 15.67 -12.84 23.83
C THR A 222 15.90 -11.33 23.89
N SER A 223 15.04 -10.56 23.23
CA SER A 223 15.19 -9.11 23.07
C SER A 223 13.84 -8.41 23.17
N LEU A 224 13.84 -7.19 23.69
CA LEU A 224 12.67 -6.32 23.77
C LEU A 224 13.01 -4.92 23.25
N TRP A 225 12.64 -4.65 22.01
CA TRP A 225 12.82 -3.34 21.38
C TRP A 225 11.53 -2.53 21.45
N MET A 226 11.67 -1.28 21.87
CA MET A 226 10.56 -0.37 22.15
C MET A 226 10.82 0.98 21.45
N ARG A 227 9.78 1.78 21.34
CA ARG A 227 9.84 3.11 20.72
C ARG A 227 10.64 4.07 21.61
N GLN A 228 11.60 4.79 21.02
CA GLN A 228 12.32 5.85 21.74
C GLN A 228 11.36 6.96 22.19
N ASP A 229 11.61 7.56 23.37
CA ASP A 229 10.66 8.49 24.00
C ASP A 229 10.32 9.72 23.14
N GLU A 230 11.30 10.20 22.38
CA GLU A 230 11.18 11.36 21.49
C GLU A 230 10.53 11.01 20.14
N ASP A 231 10.38 9.73 19.81
CA ASP A 231 9.84 9.29 18.52
C ASP A 231 8.30 9.30 18.51
N ASN A 232 7.74 10.37 17.95
CA ASN A 232 6.30 10.55 17.77
C ASN A 232 5.82 10.22 16.33
N ARG A 233 6.66 9.56 15.52
CA ARG A 233 6.30 9.15 14.15
C ARG A 233 5.32 7.97 14.15
N LYS A 234 4.78 7.65 12.98
CA LYS A 234 3.92 6.47 12.78
C LYS A 234 4.65 5.19 13.22
N ASP A 235 3.91 4.27 13.84
CA ASP A 235 4.42 3.01 14.34
C ASP A 235 5.12 2.14 13.30
N SER A 236 4.66 2.20 12.05
CA SER A 236 5.32 1.51 10.95
C SER A 236 6.75 1.99 10.72
N LEU A 237 7.03 3.30 10.87
CA LEU A 237 8.38 3.84 10.67
C LEU A 237 9.29 3.41 11.82
N THR A 238 8.81 3.51 13.07
CA THR A 238 9.57 3.07 14.25
C THR A 238 9.91 1.58 14.19
N LYS A 239 8.92 0.72 13.90
CA LYS A 239 9.15 -0.73 13.79
C LYS A 239 10.05 -1.10 12.61
N GLU A 240 9.97 -0.36 11.50
CA GLU A 240 10.87 -0.54 10.36
C GLU A 240 12.33 -0.21 10.72
N ASP A 241 12.57 0.92 11.40
CA ASP A 241 13.90 1.30 11.87
C ASP A 241 14.47 0.21 12.80
N ILE A 242 13.69 -0.25 13.78
CA ILE A 242 14.07 -1.34 14.69
C ILE A 242 14.46 -2.60 13.90
N TYR A 243 13.65 -2.99 12.91
CA TYR A 243 13.95 -4.16 12.10
C TYR A 243 15.25 -3.99 11.32
N ARG A 244 15.43 -2.88 10.63
CA ARG A 244 16.61 -2.62 9.80
C ARG A 244 17.90 -2.54 10.62
N GLU A 245 17.84 -1.91 11.79
CA GLU A 245 19.04 -1.67 12.62
C GLU A 245 19.41 -2.88 13.47
N HIS A 246 18.42 -3.59 14.02
CA HIS A 246 18.65 -4.60 15.04
C HIS A 246 18.38 -6.03 14.61
N ILE A 247 17.66 -6.26 13.51
CA ILE A 247 17.15 -7.60 13.16
C ILE A 247 17.64 -8.05 11.78
N LEU A 248 17.53 -7.19 10.77
CA LEU A 248 17.89 -7.48 9.39
C LEU A 248 19.36 -7.91 9.29
N GLY A 249 19.60 -9.05 8.64
CA GLY A 249 20.93 -9.63 8.47
C GLY A 249 21.54 -10.22 9.75
N LYS A 250 20.80 -10.25 10.87
CA LYS A 250 21.24 -10.85 12.14
C LYS A 250 20.44 -12.07 12.54
N TYR A 251 19.21 -12.20 12.01
CA TYR A 251 18.32 -13.33 12.29
C TYR A 251 17.63 -13.82 11.03
N ALA A 252 17.43 -15.13 10.94
CA ALA A 252 16.52 -15.74 9.96
C ALA A 252 15.10 -15.74 10.53
N ILE A 253 14.32 -14.70 10.18
CA ILE A 253 12.96 -14.51 10.71
C ILE A 253 12.00 -15.54 10.11
N GLN A 254 11.41 -16.38 10.97
CA GLN A 254 10.48 -17.42 10.57
C GLN A 254 9.09 -16.85 10.27
N PHE A 255 8.60 -15.96 11.14
CA PHE A 255 7.39 -15.17 10.95
C PHE A 255 7.28 -14.06 12.01
N CYS A 256 6.36 -13.13 11.77
CA CYS A 256 5.96 -12.07 12.68
C CYS A 256 4.53 -12.32 13.19
N LEU A 257 4.28 -12.06 14.47
CA LEU A 257 2.96 -11.98 15.09
C LEU A 257 2.66 -10.50 15.35
N ASP A 258 1.59 -9.99 14.75
CA ASP A 258 1.15 -8.59 14.90
C ASP A 258 -0.36 -8.52 14.68
N ASP A 259 -1.05 -7.51 15.19
CA ASP A 259 -2.50 -7.34 15.08
C ASP A 259 -2.87 -6.23 14.09
N ARG A 260 -2.12 -5.13 14.09
CA ARG A 260 -2.48 -3.87 13.44
C ARG A 260 -2.23 -3.91 11.93
N ASN A 261 -3.24 -3.55 11.14
CA ASN A 261 -3.17 -3.58 9.67
C ASN A 261 -1.96 -2.83 9.11
N SER A 262 -1.63 -1.66 9.64
CA SER A 262 -0.48 -0.88 9.15
C SER A 262 0.85 -1.59 9.36
N ILE A 263 1.00 -2.35 10.44
CA ILE A 263 2.24 -3.05 10.79
C ILE A 263 2.31 -4.41 10.10
N VAL A 264 1.21 -5.13 10.03
CA VAL A 264 1.08 -6.34 9.22
C VAL A 264 1.46 -6.05 7.75
N ASN A 265 0.98 -4.93 7.19
CA ASN A 265 1.35 -4.49 5.84
C ASN A 265 2.84 -4.12 5.74
N LEU A 266 3.42 -3.49 6.78
CA LEU A 266 4.86 -3.23 6.83
C LEU A 266 5.65 -4.54 6.75
N TRP A 267 5.40 -5.50 7.64
CA TRP A 267 6.14 -6.77 7.67
C TRP A 267 6.07 -7.49 6.33
N ARG A 268 4.87 -7.58 5.75
CA ARG A 268 4.67 -8.17 4.41
C ARG A 268 5.42 -7.40 3.33
N SER A 269 5.46 -6.06 3.39
CA SER A 269 6.21 -5.24 2.42
C SER A 269 7.73 -5.41 2.51
N LEU A 270 8.23 -5.80 3.68
CA LEU A 270 9.63 -6.12 3.92
C LEU A 270 10.00 -7.55 3.51
N GLY A 271 9.06 -8.33 2.96
CA GLY A 271 9.29 -9.71 2.54
C GLY A 271 9.06 -10.74 3.63
N LEU A 272 8.62 -10.32 4.83
CA LEU A 272 8.41 -11.21 5.96
C LEU A 272 7.01 -11.83 5.94
N ILE A 273 6.92 -13.06 6.42
CA ILE A 273 5.65 -13.70 6.74
C ILE A 273 5.10 -13.06 8.01
N CYS A 274 3.85 -12.59 7.97
CA CYS A 274 3.17 -12.05 9.14
C CYS A 274 1.79 -12.69 9.33
N LEU A 275 1.63 -13.33 10.49
CA LEU A 275 0.39 -13.91 10.97
C LEU A 275 -0.36 -12.84 11.75
N GLN A 276 -1.48 -12.39 11.20
CA GLN A 276 -2.30 -11.37 11.84
C GLN A 276 -3.22 -12.03 12.87
N VAL A 277 -3.12 -11.63 14.14
CA VAL A 277 -3.72 -12.38 15.26
C VAL A 277 -5.11 -11.87 15.68
N ALA A 278 -5.51 -10.68 15.24
CA ALA A 278 -6.80 -10.06 15.51
C ALA A 278 -7.21 -9.11 14.37
N ASP A 279 -8.45 -8.61 14.40
CA ASP A 279 -8.87 -7.52 13.53
C ASP A 279 -8.03 -6.27 13.82
N GLY A 280 -7.44 -5.67 12.79
CA GLY A 280 -6.40 -4.64 12.94
C GLY A 280 -6.73 -3.26 12.37
N ASP A 281 -8.02 -2.93 12.18
CA ASP A 281 -8.43 -1.68 11.52
C ASP A 281 -8.43 -0.47 12.47
N PHE A 282 -7.24 -0.05 12.91
CA PHE A 282 -7.00 1.12 13.78
C PHE A 282 -5.55 1.65 13.65
#